data_AF-A0ABC9QKY6-F1
#
_entry.id   AF-A0ABC9QKY6-F1
#
_cell.length_a   1.000
_cell.length_b   1.000
_cell.length_c   1.000
_cell.angle_alpha   90.00
_cell.angle_beta   90.00
_cell.angle_gamma   90.00
#
_symmetry.space_group_name_H-M   'P 1'
#
loop_
_entity.id
_entity.type
_entity.pdbx_description
1 polymer ?
#
loop_
_entity_poly.entity_id
_entity_poly.type
_entity_poly.pdbx_seq_one_letter_code
_entity_poly.pdbx_strand_id
1 'polypeptide(L)' 'MKIIKKLQEDGSFKEQTYYSVDEVAKMHSVTHTTVRIWISRGVLKSLKLGKGYYISKETILNFQKTDSLS' A
#
# COMPACT_ATOMS: atom_id res chain seq x y z
N MET A 1 3.90 3.59 9.65
CA MET A 1 2.71 4.12 8.92
C MET A 1 2.71 5.65 8.80
N LYS A 2 2.20 6.21 7.69
CA LYS A 2 1.91 7.65 7.51
C LYS A 2 0.44 7.83 7.17
N ILE A 3 -0.23 8.83 7.74
CA ILE A 3 -1.62 9.16 7.40
C ILE A 3 -1.58 10.42 6.53
N ILE A 4 -2.15 10.34 5.32
CA ILE A 4 -2.24 11.46 4.40
C ILE A 4 -3.72 11.79 4.21
N LYS A 5 -4.09 13.04 4.46
CA LYS A 5 -5.44 13.54 4.21
C LYS A 5 -5.51 13.99 2.76
N LYS A 6 -6.28 13.29 1.93
CA LYS A 6 -6.51 13.67 0.53
C LYS A 6 -7.85 14.39 0.43
N LEU A 7 -7.85 15.57 -0.19
CA LEU A 7 -9.08 16.29 -0.50
C LEU A 7 -9.84 15.55 -1.60
N GLN A 8 -11.10 15.21 -1.35
CA GLN A 8 -12.01 14.64 -2.34
C GLN A 8 -12.73 15.76 -3.11
N GLU A 9 -13.31 15.42 -4.26
CA GLU A 9 -14.03 16.36 -5.14
C GLU A 9 -15.25 17.00 -4.43
N ASP A 10 -15.89 16.28 -3.50
CA ASP A 10 -16.96 16.78 -2.62
C ASP A 10 -16.48 17.73 -1.50
N GLY A 11 -15.22 18.19 -1.52
CA GLY A 11 -14.66 19.06 -0.48
C GLY A 11 -14.38 18.36 0.87
N SER A 12 -14.66 17.06 0.96
CA SER A 12 -14.42 16.25 2.16
C SER A 12 -12.99 15.69 2.18
N PHE A 13 -12.37 15.60 3.35
CA PHE A 13 -11.05 14.96 3.52
C PHE A 13 -11.20 13.45 3.68
N LYS A 14 -10.63 12.67 2.75
CA LYS A 14 -10.44 11.23 2.95
C LYS A 14 -9.09 10.99 3.60
N GLU A 15 -9.12 10.44 4.81
CA GLU A 15 -7.91 9.97 5.47
C GLU A 15 -7.47 8.67 4.81
N GLN A 16 -6.31 8.72 4.16
CA GLN A 16 -5.74 7.57 3.49
C GLN A 16 -4.44 7.20 4.19
N THR A 17 -4.43 6.00 4.78
CA THR A 17 -3.27 5.49 5.48
C THR A 17 -2.32 4.84 4.48
N TYR A 18 -1.05 5.22 4.58
CA TYR A 18 0.06 4.72 3.78
C TYR A 18 1.03 3.94 4.65
N TYR A 19 1.44 2.78 4.17
CA TYR A 19 2.40 1.90 4.82
C TYR A 19 3.67 1.84 4.01
N SER A 20 4.82 1.81 4.67
CA SER A 20 6.10 1.59 4.00
C SER A 20 6.21 0.14 3.55
N VAL A 21 7.09 -0.14 2.59
CA VAL A 21 7.40 -1.51 2.12
C VAL A 21 7.70 -2.45 3.28
N ASP A 22 8.49 -2.01 4.27
CA ASP A 22 8.85 -2.79 5.46
C ASP A 22 7.63 -3.18 6.32
N GLU A 23 6.66 -2.28 6.44
CA GLU A 23 5.45 -2.50 7.24
C GLU A 23 4.52 -3.50 6.54
N VAL A 24 4.39 -3.38 5.21
CA VAL A 24 3.63 -4.34 4.40
C VAL A 24 4.29 -5.71 4.45
N ALA A 25 5.63 -5.77 4.43
CA ALA A 25 6.39 -6.99 4.56
C ALA A 25 6.06 -7.70 5.89
N LYS A 26 6.08 -6.96 7.01
CA LYS A 26 5.68 -7.49 8.32
C LYS A 26 4.22 -7.92 8.37
N MET A 27 3.29 -7.16 7.79
CA MET A 27 1.86 -7.52 7.78
C MET A 27 1.58 -8.83 7.05
N HIS A 28 2.30 -9.08 5.96
CA HIS A 28 2.14 -10.30 5.17
C HIS A 28 3.14 -11.40 5.58
N SER A 29 3.95 -11.19 6.63
CA SER A 29 5.04 -12.09 7.04
C SER A 29 5.95 -12.49 5.87
N VAL A 30 6.19 -11.56 4.94
CA VAL A 30 7.08 -11.75 3.79
C VAL A 30 8.32 -10.88 3.91
N THR A 31 9.34 -11.16 3.09
CA THR A 31 10.55 -10.33 3.04
C THR A 31 10.30 -9.01 2.30
N HIS A 32 11.05 -7.97 2.66
CA HIS A 32 11.06 -6.68 1.94
C HIS A 32 11.24 -6.87 0.43
N THR A 33 12.13 -7.79 0.02
CA THR A 33 12.38 -8.14 -1.38
C THR A 33 11.11 -8.63 -2.08
N THR A 34 10.31 -9.46 -1.43
CA THR A 34 9.05 -9.98 -1.97
C THR A 34 8.06 -8.87 -2.24
N VAL A 35 7.89 -7.94 -1.29
CA VAL A 35 7.02 -6.76 -1.50
C VAL A 35 7.54 -5.89 -2.66
N ARG A 36 8.87 -5.73 -2.76
CA ARG A 36 9.49 -4.98 -3.86
C ARG A 36 9.26 -5.65 -5.22
N ILE A 37 9.28 -6.99 -5.26
CA ILE A 37 8.93 -7.78 -6.45
C ILE A 37 7.46 -7.58 -6.80
N TRP A 38 6.54 -7.59 -5.83
CA TRP A 38 5.11 -7.33 -6.09
C TRP A 38 4.87 -5.93 -6.66
N ILE A 39 5.60 -4.93 -6.16
CA ILE A 39 5.57 -3.56 -6.69
C ILE A 39 6.11 -3.54 -8.12
N SER A 40 7.28 -4.16 -8.36
CA SER A 40 7.92 -4.19 -9.68
C SER A 40 7.10 -4.97 -10.71
N ARG A 41 6.35 -5.98 -10.28
CA ARG A 41 5.43 -6.75 -11.12
C ARG A 41 4.09 -6.05 -11.35
N GLY A 42 3.83 -4.93 -10.67
CA GLY A 42 2.55 -4.22 -10.75
C GLY A 42 1.39 -4.90 -10.01
N VAL A 43 1.66 -5.98 -9.28
CA VAL A 43 0.67 -6.69 -8.46
C VAL A 43 0.22 -5.81 -7.29
N LEU A 44 1.18 -5.10 -6.68
CA LEU A 44 0.91 -4.19 -5.58
C LEU A 44 1.13 -2.74 -6.02
N LYS A 45 0.05 -1.97 -6.16
CA LYS A 45 0.15 -0.54 -6.46
C LYS A 45 0.83 0.19 -5.29
N SER A 46 1.92 0.90 -5.60
CA SER A 46 2.63 1.72 -4.64
C SER A 46 2.76 3.15 -5.16
N LEU A 47 2.90 4.07 -4.22
CA LEU A 47 3.06 5.49 -4.42
C LEU A 47 4.48 5.87 -4.01
N LYS A 48 5.25 6.46 -4.92
CA LYS A 48 6.59 6.96 -4.63
C LYS A 48 6.48 8.32 -3.95
N LEU A 49 6.74 8.39 -2.65
CA LEU A 49 6.84 9.65 -1.91
C LEU A 49 8.30 9.89 -1.55
N GLY A 50 8.92 10.85 -2.24
CA GLY A 50 10.33 11.20 -2.06
C GLY A 50 11.26 10.03 -2.42
N LYS A 51 12.05 9.57 -1.43
CA LYS A 51 13.03 8.47 -1.60
C LYS A 51 12.45 7.07 -1.33
N GLY A 52 11.18 6.95 -0.91
CA GLY A 52 10.56 5.69 -0.51
C GLY A 52 9.31 5.33 -1.31
N TYR A 53 8.95 4.04 -1.28
CA TYR A 53 7.67 3.54 -1.77
C TYR A 53 6.71 3.35 -0.59
N TYR A 54 5.47 3.78 -0.81
CA TYR A 54 4.41 3.71 0.18
C TYR A 54 3.17 3.08 -0.44
N ILE A 55 2.47 2.24 0.31
CA ILE A 55 1.34 1.46 -0.16
C ILE A 55 0.11 1.91 0.62
N SER A 56 -0.96 2.26 -0.08
CA SER A 56 -2.21 2.66 0.56
C SER A 56 -2.90 1.47 1.22
N LYS A 57 -3.55 1.70 2.36
CA LYS A 57 -4.36 0.68 3.07
C LYS A 57 -5.38 0.01 2.15
N GLU A 58 -6.06 0.80 1.32
CA GLU A 58 -7.04 0.31 0.34
C GLU A 58 -6.41 -0.71 -0.63
N THR A 59 -5.18 -0.48 -1.08
CA THR A 59 -4.46 -1.40 -1.95
C THR A 59 -4.11 -2.71 -1.24
N ILE A 60 -3.66 -2.63 0.01
CA ILE A 60 -3.35 -3.82 0.81
C ILE A 60 -4.61 -4.66 1.03
N LEU A 61 -5.74 -4.02 1.36
CA LEU A 61 -7.03 -4.70 1.52
C LEU A 61 -7.48 -5.38 0.23
N ASN A 62 -7.33 -4.69 -0.92
CA ASN A 62 -7.71 -5.24 -2.21
C ASN A 62 -6.81 -6.45 -2.58
N PHE A 63 -5.52 -6.34 -2.26
CA PHE A 63 -4.56 -7.43 -2.45
C PHE A 63 -4.92 -8.67 -1.61
N GLN A 64 -5.28 -8.50 -0.33
CA GLN A 64 -5.73 -9.61 0.52
C GLN A 64 -7.00 -10.28 -0.02
N LYS A 65 -7.95 -9.51 -0.57
CA LYS A 65 -9.17 -10.07 -1.16
C LYS A 65 -8.92 -10.94 -2.40
N THR A 66 -7.89 -10.62 -3.17
CA THR A 66 -7.50 -11.42 -4.35
C THR A 66 -6.88 -12.75 -3.95
N ASP A 67 -6.08 -12.76 -2.89
CA ASP A 67 -5.38 -13.95 -2.39
C ASP A 67 -6.36 -14.97 -1.77
N SER A 68 -7.40 -14.49 -1.06
CA SER A 68 -8.44 -15.35 -0.46
C SER A 68 -9.41 -16.01 -1.47
N LEU A 69 -9.20 -15.85 -2.77
CA LEU A 69 -10.07 -16.40 -3.82
C LEU A 69 -9.41 -17.52 -4.66
N SER A 70 -8.23 -18.02 -4.26
CA SER A 70 -7.54 -19.14 -4.91
C SER A 70 -7.61 -20.44 -4.12
#